data_AF-A0A6G1IE65-F1
#
_entry.id   AF-A0A6G1IE65-F1
#
_cell.length_a   1.000
_cell.length_b   1.000
_cell.length_c   1.000
_cell.angle_alpha   90.00
_cell.angle_beta   90.00
_cell.angle_gamma   90.00
#
_symmetry.space_group_name_H-M   'P 1'
#
loop_
_entity.id
_entity.type
_entity.pdbx_description
1 polymer ?
#
loop_
_entity_poly.entity_id
_entity_poly.type
_entity_poly.pdbx_seq_one_letter_code
_entity_poly.pdbx_strand_id
1 'polypeptide(L)'
;MGQESDTEGEEKTRRDEHFERQKALLASGDYSDIRVTCGDQMWNVHKAIICPQSGFFARAVKFGKEKDESTIDLPEDDPEIIRLMLDFLYTLDYDAHDDSDTDDRHSVSLWFAWSESDSLTRSERRKLQEGLFQMNDEGMQKAILATNVTFPNLKESGRRFLHVHSSEIQSAYINTISSILEDTTSTSGEKFYAQDYEDSAPIHAKLYYIGDKYHIPGLQKLALTRLKKDIENRSLDDSVVTKSLHILMDNTPEEDEKARMLVAQYLHRDMHRFGIRARNQGFFQKYPDMYEHCLRHQFGDGTKGSSE
;
A
#
# COMPACT_ATOMS: atom_id res chain seq x y z
N MET A 1 -3.84 35.73 17.38
CA MET A 1 -3.48 34.48 16.68
C MET A 1 -3.44 33.28 17.63
N GLY A 2 -4.36 33.16 18.59
CA GLY A 2 -4.36 32.07 19.59
C GLY A 2 -5.76 31.56 19.93
N GLN A 3 -6.71 31.67 18.99
CA GLN A 3 -8.08 31.17 19.14
C GLN A 3 -8.45 30.08 18.11
N GLU A 4 -7.70 29.98 17.00
CA GLU A 4 -7.90 28.95 15.97
C GLU A 4 -7.35 27.58 16.39
N SER A 5 -6.29 27.53 17.21
CA SER A 5 -5.67 26.26 17.64
C SER A 5 -6.51 25.45 18.64
N ASP A 6 -7.23 26.14 19.54
CA ASP A 6 -8.01 25.47 20.60
C ASP A 6 -9.34 24.92 20.06
N THR A 7 -9.91 25.58 19.03
CA THR A 7 -11.16 25.14 18.38
C THR A 7 -10.96 23.94 17.45
N GLU A 8 -9.83 23.88 16.73
CA GLU A 8 -9.49 22.71 15.90
C GLU A 8 -9.25 21.45 16.75
N GLY A 9 -8.64 21.59 17.93
CA GLY A 9 -8.41 20.48 18.85
C GLY A 9 -9.70 19.89 19.46
N GLU A 10 -10.64 20.75 19.84
CA GLU A 10 -11.95 20.33 20.35
C GLU A 10 -12.82 19.68 19.27
N GLU A 11 -12.80 20.21 18.04
CA GLU A 11 -13.57 19.66 16.92
C GLU A 11 -13.07 18.26 16.53
N LYS A 12 -11.74 18.07 16.51
CA LYS A 12 -11.13 16.76 16.27
C LYS A 12 -11.61 15.71 17.29
N THR A 13 -11.61 16.08 18.57
CA THR A 13 -12.04 15.19 19.66
C THR A 13 -13.51 14.77 19.51
N ARG A 14 -14.40 15.70 19.14
CA ARG A 14 -15.83 15.39 18.94
C ARG A 14 -16.08 14.46 17.75
N ARG A 15 -15.30 14.59 16.68
CA ARG A 15 -15.38 13.71 15.50
C ARG A 15 -14.91 12.30 15.87
N ASP A 16 -13.80 12.19 16.58
CA ASP A 16 -13.26 10.90 17.03
C ASP A 16 -14.28 10.18 17.94
N GLU A 17 -14.87 10.88 18.91
CA GLU A 17 -15.94 10.34 19.76
C GLU A 17 -17.20 9.92 18.97
N HIS A 18 -17.51 10.59 17.86
CA HIS A 18 -18.62 10.18 17.01
C HIS A 18 -18.29 8.88 16.27
N PHE A 19 -17.11 8.77 15.67
CA PHE A 19 -16.68 7.57 14.95
C PHE A 19 -16.55 6.36 15.88
N GLU A 20 -16.06 6.53 17.11
CA GLU A 20 -16.03 5.44 18.09
C GLU A 20 -17.43 4.92 18.43
N ARG A 21 -18.43 5.81 18.57
CA ARG A 21 -19.82 5.41 18.77
C ARG A 21 -20.40 4.69 17.55
N GLN A 22 -20.06 5.13 16.34
CA GLN A 22 -20.47 4.43 15.11
C GLN A 22 -19.82 3.05 15.03
N LYS A 23 -18.52 2.93 15.31
CA LYS A 23 -17.80 1.65 15.35
C LYS A 23 -18.42 0.69 16.37
N ALA A 24 -18.82 1.19 17.54
CA ALA A 24 -19.53 0.40 18.54
C ALA A 24 -20.88 -0.16 18.03
N LEU A 25 -21.63 0.59 17.21
CA LEU A 25 -22.87 0.10 16.60
C LEU A 25 -22.62 -1.03 15.59
N LEU A 26 -21.52 -1.00 14.83
CA LEU A 26 -21.14 -2.10 13.95
C LEU A 26 -20.78 -3.35 14.76
N ALA A 27 -20.03 -3.18 15.85
CA ALA A 27 -19.60 -4.28 16.70
C ALA A 27 -20.76 -4.94 17.49
N SER A 28 -21.69 -4.14 18.05
CA SER A 28 -22.83 -4.68 18.81
C SER A 28 -23.98 -5.15 17.93
N GLY A 29 -24.18 -4.52 16.77
CA GLY A 29 -25.33 -4.72 15.90
C GLY A 29 -26.64 -4.11 16.45
N ASP A 30 -26.57 -3.29 17.51
CA ASP A 30 -27.74 -2.65 18.10
C ASP A 30 -28.45 -1.78 17.08
N TYR A 31 -29.78 -1.95 16.94
CA TYR A 31 -30.64 -1.23 15.98
C TYR A 31 -30.40 -1.55 14.50
N SER A 32 -29.64 -2.61 14.20
CA SER A 32 -29.46 -3.09 12.83
C SER A 32 -30.78 -3.48 12.16
N ASP A 33 -30.87 -3.23 10.87
CA ASP A 33 -32.08 -3.43 10.05
C ASP A 33 -31.77 -4.17 8.73
N ILE A 34 -30.53 -4.65 8.58
CA ILE A 34 -30.08 -5.53 7.51
C ILE A 34 -28.85 -6.32 7.93
N ARG A 35 -28.61 -7.44 7.25
CA ARG A 35 -27.45 -8.28 7.41
C ARG A 35 -26.59 -8.31 6.15
N VAL A 36 -25.28 -8.30 6.29
CA VAL A 36 -24.32 -8.61 5.23
C VAL A 36 -23.63 -9.93 5.57
N THR A 37 -23.52 -10.83 4.59
CA THR A 37 -22.81 -12.10 4.73
C THR A 37 -21.70 -12.22 3.70
N CYS A 38 -20.58 -12.85 4.08
CA CYS A 38 -19.46 -13.13 3.21
C CYS A 38 -18.76 -14.40 3.71
N GLY A 39 -18.91 -15.51 2.99
CA GLY A 39 -18.44 -16.81 3.46
C GLY A 39 -19.14 -17.24 4.75
N ASP A 40 -18.38 -17.51 5.81
CA ASP A 40 -18.87 -17.85 7.14
C ASP A 40 -19.07 -16.62 8.06
N GLN A 41 -18.66 -15.43 7.60
CA GLN A 41 -18.78 -14.20 8.37
C GLN A 41 -20.11 -13.49 8.12
N MET A 42 -20.61 -12.85 9.17
CA MET A 42 -21.91 -12.18 9.20
C MET A 42 -21.83 -10.91 10.02
N TRP A 43 -22.36 -9.82 9.46
CA TRP A 43 -22.44 -8.53 10.14
C TRP A 43 -23.87 -8.03 10.14
N ASN A 44 -24.34 -7.62 11.32
CA ASN A 44 -25.60 -6.91 11.51
C ASN A 44 -25.33 -5.41 11.31
N VAL A 45 -25.87 -4.82 10.24
CA VAL A 45 -25.52 -3.46 9.83
C VAL A 45 -26.75 -2.57 9.66
N HIS A 46 -26.51 -1.27 9.44
CA HIS A 46 -27.56 -0.26 9.37
C HIS A 46 -27.70 0.29 7.95
N LYS A 47 -28.87 0.14 7.35
CA LYS A 47 -29.22 0.72 6.04
C LYS A 47 -28.93 2.21 6.00
N ALA A 48 -29.25 2.93 7.08
CA ALA A 48 -29.04 4.37 7.21
C ALA A 48 -27.57 4.79 7.15
N ILE A 49 -26.62 3.88 7.44
CA ILE A 49 -25.18 4.15 7.40
C ILE A 49 -24.60 3.72 6.05
N ILE A 50 -24.89 2.50 5.60
CA ILE A 50 -24.25 1.92 4.41
C ILE A 50 -24.85 2.41 3.09
N CYS A 51 -26.17 2.62 3.01
CA CYS A 51 -26.84 2.97 1.75
C CYS A 51 -26.48 4.37 1.23
N PRO A 52 -26.37 5.42 2.06
CA PRO A 52 -25.98 6.75 1.58
C PRO A 52 -24.57 6.80 0.97
N GLN A 53 -23.71 5.84 1.34
CA GLN A 53 -22.30 5.81 0.95
C GLN A 53 -21.99 4.78 -0.15
N SER A 54 -22.90 3.84 -0.39
CA SER A 54 -22.76 2.80 -1.40
C SER A 54 -23.94 2.77 -2.35
N GLY A 55 -23.66 3.07 -3.62
CA GLY A 55 -24.65 2.94 -4.69
C GLY A 55 -25.16 1.51 -4.85
N PHE A 56 -24.31 0.51 -4.58
CA PHE A 56 -24.70 -0.90 -4.58
C PHE A 56 -25.70 -1.22 -3.47
N PHE A 57 -25.36 -0.94 -2.20
CA PHE A 57 -26.24 -1.26 -1.07
C PHE A 57 -27.58 -0.51 -1.17
N ALA A 58 -27.57 0.75 -1.59
CA ALA A 58 -28.80 1.51 -1.82
C ALA A 58 -29.72 0.84 -2.86
N ARG A 59 -29.16 0.30 -3.96
CA ARG A 59 -29.93 -0.39 -4.99
C ARG A 59 -30.42 -1.75 -4.52
N ALA A 60 -29.57 -2.54 -3.86
CA ALA A 60 -29.91 -3.85 -3.31
C ALA A 60 -31.10 -3.74 -2.34
N VAL A 61 -31.07 -2.77 -1.43
CA VAL A 61 -32.15 -2.55 -0.46
C VAL A 61 -33.45 -2.04 -1.10
N LYS A 62 -33.34 -1.18 -2.13
CA LYS A 62 -34.53 -0.52 -2.72
C LYS A 62 -35.25 -1.38 -3.74
N PHE A 63 -34.51 -2.15 -4.54
CA PHE A 63 -35.02 -2.83 -5.73
C PHE A 63 -34.66 -4.31 -5.80
N GLY A 64 -33.75 -4.78 -4.97
CA GLY A 64 -33.29 -6.16 -4.96
C GLY A 64 -34.23 -7.12 -4.23
N LYS A 65 -33.95 -8.42 -4.35
CA LYS A 65 -34.67 -9.48 -3.61
C LYS A 65 -34.38 -9.41 -2.10
N GLU A 66 -33.27 -8.76 -1.76
CA GLU A 66 -32.76 -8.49 -0.42
C GLU A 66 -33.69 -7.57 0.38
N LYS A 67 -34.61 -6.87 -0.31
CA LYS A 67 -35.71 -6.12 0.32
C LYS A 67 -36.59 -7.02 1.20
N ASP A 68 -36.82 -8.26 0.79
CA ASP A 68 -37.69 -9.21 1.48
C ASP A 68 -36.89 -10.14 2.41
N GLU A 69 -35.63 -10.44 2.08
CA GLU A 69 -34.75 -11.36 2.83
C GLU A 69 -33.95 -10.69 3.94
N SER A 70 -33.89 -9.35 3.98
CA SER A 70 -33.12 -8.55 4.95
C SER A 70 -31.65 -8.97 5.08
N THR A 71 -31.11 -9.58 4.03
CA THR A 71 -29.74 -10.12 3.97
C THR A 71 -29.17 -9.82 2.59
N ILE A 72 -27.91 -9.38 2.53
CA ILE A 72 -27.14 -9.17 1.32
C ILE A 72 -25.93 -10.12 1.38
N ASP A 73 -25.85 -11.05 0.44
CA ASP A 73 -24.80 -12.07 0.41
C ASP A 73 -23.72 -11.71 -0.62
N LEU A 74 -22.45 -11.76 -0.19
CA LEU A 74 -21.26 -11.38 -0.96
C LEU A 74 -20.26 -12.57 -1.04
N PRO A 75 -20.65 -13.74 -1.57
CA PRO A 75 -19.88 -14.98 -1.42
C PRO A 75 -18.58 -15.04 -2.22
N GLU A 76 -18.38 -14.13 -3.18
CA GLU A 76 -17.22 -14.10 -4.07
C GLU A 76 -16.07 -13.24 -3.53
N ASP A 77 -16.26 -12.55 -2.40
CA ASP A 77 -15.28 -11.61 -1.87
C ASP A 77 -14.53 -12.17 -0.65
N ASP A 78 -13.43 -11.50 -0.33
CA ASP A 78 -12.59 -11.78 0.82
C ASP A 78 -13.26 -11.21 2.09
N PRO A 79 -13.67 -12.06 3.08
CA PRO A 79 -14.38 -11.61 4.27
C PRO A 79 -13.64 -10.50 5.04
N GLU A 80 -12.31 -10.54 5.06
CA GLU A 80 -11.51 -9.52 5.74
C GLU A 80 -11.60 -8.16 5.02
N ILE A 81 -11.62 -8.16 3.69
CA ILE A 81 -11.78 -6.93 2.93
C ILE A 81 -13.20 -6.38 3.05
N ILE A 82 -14.22 -7.25 3.16
CA ILE A 82 -15.59 -6.83 3.47
C ILE A 82 -15.67 -6.22 4.88
N ARG A 83 -15.01 -6.82 5.88
CA ARG A 83 -14.92 -6.28 7.23
C ARG A 83 -14.32 -4.86 7.23
N LEU A 84 -13.19 -4.67 6.54
CA LEU A 84 -12.53 -3.36 6.41
C LEU A 84 -13.35 -2.34 5.63
N MET A 85 -14.09 -2.77 4.60
CA MET A 85 -15.05 -1.92 3.90
C MET A 85 -16.17 -1.46 4.84
N LEU A 86 -16.69 -2.35 5.71
CA LEU A 86 -17.70 -1.99 6.69
C LEU A 86 -17.15 -1.04 7.75
N ASP A 87 -15.93 -1.25 8.26
CA ASP A 87 -15.25 -0.31 9.15
C ASP A 87 -15.21 1.11 8.53
N PHE A 88 -14.84 1.19 7.25
CA PHE A 88 -14.84 2.45 6.50
C PHE A 88 -16.23 3.09 6.43
N LEU A 89 -17.28 2.33 6.14
CA LEU A 89 -18.63 2.87 6.07
C LEU A 89 -19.11 3.45 7.41
N TYR A 90 -18.59 2.98 8.54
CA TYR A 90 -18.99 3.48 9.86
C TYR A 90 -18.09 4.60 10.38
N THR A 91 -16.81 4.59 10.04
CA THR A 91 -15.80 5.45 10.66
C THR A 91 -15.10 6.41 9.69
N LEU A 92 -15.37 6.26 8.39
CA LEU A 92 -14.64 6.91 7.28
C LEU A 92 -13.15 6.55 7.26
N ASP A 93 -12.77 5.49 7.98
CA ASP A 93 -11.42 4.98 8.08
C ASP A 93 -11.43 3.43 8.21
N TYR A 94 -10.30 2.79 8.02
CA TYR A 94 -10.11 1.37 8.25
C TYR A 94 -8.67 1.13 8.72
N ASP A 95 -8.44 0.11 9.52
CA ASP A 95 -7.07 -0.28 9.89
C ASP A 95 -6.65 -1.50 9.09
N ALA A 96 -5.66 -1.32 8.21
CA ALA A 96 -5.09 -2.41 7.42
C ALA A 96 -3.90 -3.08 8.12
N HIS A 97 -3.58 -2.66 9.34
CA HIS A 97 -2.66 -3.35 10.21
C HIS A 97 -3.50 -4.18 11.19
N ASP A 98 -3.29 -5.49 11.24
CA ASP A 98 -3.83 -6.26 12.33
C ASP A 98 -3.02 -5.91 13.59
N ASP A 99 -3.68 -5.37 14.62
CA ASP A 99 -3.08 -5.12 15.92
C ASP A 99 -2.61 -6.43 16.59
N SER A 100 -2.92 -7.60 16.02
CA SER A 100 -2.37 -8.89 16.46
C SER A 100 -0.91 -9.12 16.05
N ASP A 101 -0.34 -8.28 15.17
CA ASP A 101 0.96 -8.53 14.57
C ASP A 101 2.10 -7.85 15.34
N THR A 102 2.66 -8.60 16.31
CA THR A 102 4.07 -8.42 16.63
C THR A 102 4.84 -8.67 15.34
N ASP A 103 5.43 -7.63 14.74
CA ASP A 103 6.43 -7.75 13.68
C ASP A 103 7.52 -8.72 14.19
N ASP A 104 7.33 -10.02 13.92
CA ASP A 104 8.15 -11.13 14.40
C ASP A 104 9.54 -11.12 13.75
N ARG A 105 9.81 -10.11 12.91
CA ARG A 105 11.17 -9.71 12.55
C ARG A 105 11.89 -9.21 13.79
N HIS A 106 12.48 -10.16 14.51
CA HIS A 106 13.46 -9.87 15.54
C HIS A 106 14.70 -9.14 15.00
N SER A 107 14.94 -9.21 13.68
CA SER A 107 16.11 -8.64 13.00
C SER A 107 15.85 -7.22 12.46
N VAL A 108 16.83 -6.33 12.69
CA VAL A 108 16.95 -5.06 11.98
C VAL A 108 17.17 -5.36 10.49
N SER A 109 16.68 -4.48 9.61
CA SER A 109 16.93 -4.60 8.17
C SER A 109 17.38 -3.28 7.55
N LEU A 110 18.17 -3.36 6.49
CA LEU A 110 18.74 -2.18 5.81
C LEU A 110 17.77 -1.67 4.73
N TRP A 111 17.72 -0.37 4.52
CA TRP A 111 16.88 0.24 3.48
C TRP A 111 17.51 1.49 2.88
N PHE A 112 17.32 1.70 1.58
CA PHE A 112 17.87 2.86 0.87
C PHE A 112 16.79 3.90 0.55
N ALA A 113 16.98 5.12 1.03
CA ALA A 113 16.13 6.26 0.67
C ALA A 113 16.74 6.97 -0.55
N TRP A 114 16.15 6.74 -1.73
CA TRP A 114 16.66 7.24 -3.01
C TRP A 114 16.24 8.68 -3.31
N SER A 115 17.21 9.58 -3.27
CA SER A 115 17.09 10.97 -3.72
C SER A 115 17.08 11.10 -5.25
N GLU A 116 16.48 12.17 -5.74
CA GLU A 116 16.58 12.61 -7.14
C GLU A 116 17.87 13.39 -7.41
N SER A 117 18.54 13.88 -6.37
CA SER A 117 19.70 14.78 -6.46
C SER A 117 21.03 14.17 -6.01
N ASP A 118 21.08 12.86 -5.75
CA ASP A 118 22.36 12.19 -5.46
C ASP A 118 23.25 12.03 -6.70
N SER A 119 24.52 11.70 -6.48
CA SER A 119 25.53 11.53 -7.51
C SER A 119 25.66 10.07 -8.01
N LEU A 120 24.80 9.16 -7.56
CA LEU A 120 24.92 7.74 -7.87
C LEU A 120 24.41 7.43 -9.27
N THR A 121 25.18 6.64 -10.00
CA THR A 121 24.73 6.09 -11.27
C THR A 121 23.59 5.08 -11.07
N ARG A 122 22.75 4.90 -12.09
CA ARG A 122 21.73 3.83 -12.09
C ARG A 122 22.33 2.45 -11.88
N SER A 123 23.59 2.22 -12.29
CA SER A 123 24.27 0.96 -12.07
C SER A 123 24.60 0.73 -10.59
N GLU A 124 25.09 1.75 -9.90
CA GLU A 124 25.36 1.70 -8.46
C GLU A 124 24.08 1.52 -7.64
N ARG A 125 23.03 2.29 -7.98
CA ARG A 125 21.71 2.15 -7.34
C ARG A 125 21.16 0.74 -7.46
N ARG A 126 21.23 0.14 -8.66
CA ARG A 126 20.81 -1.26 -8.87
C ARG A 126 21.65 -2.25 -8.08
N LYS A 127 22.98 -2.09 -8.07
CA LYS A 127 23.88 -3.00 -7.33
C LYS A 127 23.52 -3.05 -5.84
N LEU A 128 23.22 -1.89 -5.26
CA LEU A 128 22.75 -1.79 -3.87
C LEU A 128 21.33 -2.33 -3.70
N GLN A 129 20.36 -1.83 -4.47
CA GLN A 129 18.94 -2.14 -4.31
C GLN A 129 18.64 -3.61 -4.59
N GLU A 130 19.04 -4.14 -5.76
CA GLU A 130 18.76 -5.53 -6.12
C GLU A 130 19.58 -6.48 -5.26
N GLY A 131 20.84 -6.12 -4.98
CA GLY A 131 21.72 -6.89 -4.12
C GLY A 131 21.14 -7.10 -2.73
N LEU A 132 20.56 -6.06 -2.13
CA LEU A 132 19.90 -6.14 -0.83
C LEU A 132 18.83 -7.25 -0.78
N PHE A 133 18.05 -7.41 -1.84
CA PHE A 133 17.03 -8.46 -1.96
C PHE A 133 17.61 -9.85 -2.28
N GLN A 134 18.90 -9.94 -2.58
CA GLN A 134 19.62 -11.21 -2.78
C GLN A 134 20.31 -11.71 -1.52
N MET A 135 20.38 -10.91 -0.45
CA MET A 135 21.01 -11.31 0.81
C MET A 135 20.14 -12.31 1.57
N ASN A 136 20.78 -13.26 2.25
CA ASN A 136 20.18 -14.02 3.33
C ASN A 136 20.39 -13.29 4.68
N ASP A 137 20.01 -13.92 5.79
CA ASP A 137 20.16 -13.33 7.13
C ASP A 137 21.61 -12.98 7.49
N GLU A 138 22.57 -13.85 7.12
CA GLU A 138 23.99 -13.60 7.37
C GLU A 138 24.49 -12.39 6.57
N GLY A 139 24.12 -12.30 5.29
CA GLY A 139 24.41 -11.15 4.43
C GLY A 139 23.83 -9.86 4.97
N MET A 140 22.56 -9.88 5.42
CA MET A 140 21.89 -8.73 6.01
C MET A 140 22.60 -8.26 7.29
N GLN A 141 22.98 -9.18 8.18
CA GLN A 141 23.72 -8.84 9.40
C GLN A 141 25.08 -8.18 9.07
N LYS A 142 25.85 -8.75 8.12
CA LYS A 142 27.10 -8.14 7.66
C LYS A 142 26.86 -6.74 7.09
N ALA A 143 25.80 -6.56 6.30
CA ALA A 143 25.45 -5.27 5.71
C ALA A 143 25.06 -4.23 6.78
N ILE A 144 24.32 -4.62 7.81
CA ILE A 144 23.97 -3.74 8.94
C ILE A 144 25.22 -3.34 9.72
N LEU A 145 26.11 -4.28 10.02
CA LEU A 145 27.38 -3.98 10.71
C LEU A 145 28.22 -2.98 9.90
N ALA A 146 28.39 -3.22 8.59
CA ALA A 146 29.08 -2.30 7.70
C ALA A 146 28.42 -0.90 7.65
N THR A 147 27.09 -0.86 7.69
CA THR A 147 26.31 0.39 7.70
C THR A 147 26.50 1.15 8.99
N ASN A 148 26.43 0.50 10.15
CA ASN A 148 26.65 1.14 11.45
C ASN A 148 28.08 1.67 11.61
N VAL A 149 29.08 0.98 11.04
CA VAL A 149 30.47 1.47 11.01
C VAL A 149 30.59 2.72 10.13
N THR A 150 29.92 2.74 8.98
CA THR A 150 30.00 3.84 8.01
C THR A 150 29.21 5.06 8.48
N PHE A 151 28.05 4.84 9.09
CA PHE A 151 27.09 5.86 9.49
C PHE A 151 26.70 5.70 10.98
N PRO A 152 27.60 6.01 11.92
CA PRO A 152 27.41 5.72 13.35
C PRO A 152 26.26 6.48 14.02
N ASN A 153 25.72 7.50 13.36
CA ASN A 153 24.61 8.32 13.86
C ASN A 153 23.25 7.91 13.27
N LEU A 154 23.20 6.94 12.35
CA LEU A 154 21.92 6.43 11.86
C LEU A 154 21.16 5.76 13.00
N LYS A 155 19.85 6.05 13.05
CA LYS A 155 18.95 5.45 14.02
C LYS A 155 17.98 4.54 13.29
N GLU A 156 17.64 3.45 13.95
CA GLU A 156 16.54 2.58 13.53
C GLU A 156 15.24 3.40 13.54
N SER A 157 14.44 3.22 12.50
CA SER A 157 13.06 3.71 12.45
C SER A 157 12.11 2.62 12.97
N GLY A 158 10.86 3.00 13.26
CA GLY A 158 9.86 2.17 13.95
C GLY A 158 9.91 0.67 13.63
N ARG A 159 9.64 0.26 12.38
CA ARG A 159 9.66 -1.15 11.91
C ARG A 159 11.08 -1.75 11.78
N ARG A 160 12.01 -1.37 12.67
CA ARG A 160 13.40 -1.85 12.74
C ARG A 160 14.16 -1.70 11.42
N PHE A 161 13.92 -0.62 10.69
CA PHE A 161 14.66 -0.30 9.48
C PHE A 161 15.80 0.67 9.76
N LEU A 162 16.98 0.34 9.25
CA LEU A 162 18.09 1.27 9.15
C LEU A 162 18.06 1.94 7.77
N HIS A 163 17.66 3.21 7.73
CA HIS A 163 17.55 3.96 6.48
C HIS A 163 18.85 4.68 6.14
N VAL A 164 19.46 4.34 5.01
CA VAL A 164 20.60 5.06 4.44
C VAL A 164 20.10 5.96 3.32
N HIS A 165 20.29 7.27 3.47
CA HIS A 165 19.94 8.21 2.41
C HIS A 165 20.98 8.19 1.29
N SER A 166 20.54 8.11 0.04
CA SER A 166 21.44 7.90 -1.10
C SER A 166 22.44 9.04 -1.33
N SER A 167 22.16 10.25 -0.85
CA SER A 167 23.10 11.37 -0.92
C SER A 167 24.30 11.21 0.01
N GLU A 168 24.22 10.35 1.02
CA GLU A 168 25.31 10.05 1.95
C GLU A 168 26.19 8.90 1.46
N ILE A 169 25.73 8.16 0.45
CA ILE A 169 26.41 6.99 -0.08
C ILE A 169 27.61 7.43 -0.93
N GLN A 170 28.78 6.91 -0.58
CA GLN A 170 30.02 7.10 -1.32
C GLN A 170 30.52 5.77 -1.91
N SER A 171 31.40 5.82 -2.90
CA SER A 171 31.96 4.62 -3.55
C SER A 171 32.58 3.63 -2.59
N ALA A 172 33.16 4.08 -1.47
CA ALA A 172 33.69 3.21 -0.43
C ALA A 172 32.61 2.30 0.18
N TYR A 173 31.45 2.85 0.51
CA TYR A 173 30.32 2.08 1.05
C TYR A 173 29.74 1.13 0.00
N ILE A 174 29.63 1.57 -1.26
CA ILE A 174 29.19 0.72 -2.37
C ILE A 174 30.10 -0.50 -2.52
N ASN A 175 31.42 -0.31 -2.46
CA ASN A 175 32.40 -1.38 -2.56
C ASN A 175 32.29 -2.35 -1.37
N THR A 176 32.06 -1.85 -0.15
CA THR A 176 31.83 -2.68 1.03
C THR A 176 30.60 -3.57 0.87
N ILE A 177 29.45 -2.99 0.50
CA ILE A 177 28.22 -3.77 0.27
C ILE A 177 28.40 -4.74 -0.89
N SER A 178 29.11 -4.34 -1.95
CA SER A 178 29.44 -5.21 -3.09
C SER A 178 30.25 -6.44 -2.66
N SER A 179 31.26 -6.25 -1.82
CA SER A 179 32.08 -7.35 -1.33
C SER A 179 31.26 -8.34 -0.49
N ILE A 180 30.25 -7.88 0.24
CA ILE A 180 29.32 -8.75 0.97
C ILE A 180 28.44 -9.54 0.00
N LEU A 181 27.97 -8.91 -1.08
CA LEU A 181 27.14 -9.58 -2.10
C LEU A 181 27.92 -10.63 -2.91
N GLU A 182 29.22 -10.43 -3.10
CA GLU A 182 30.11 -11.36 -3.79
C GLU A 182 30.45 -12.58 -2.91
N ASP A 183 30.23 -12.50 -1.59
CA ASP A 183 30.34 -13.62 -0.67
C ASP A 183 29.14 -14.57 -0.82
N THR A 184 29.40 -15.78 -1.31
CA THR A 184 28.35 -16.80 -1.51
C THR A 184 27.67 -17.23 -0.20
N THR A 185 28.32 -17.10 0.97
CA THR A 185 27.65 -17.40 2.25
C THR A 185 26.60 -16.35 2.58
N SER A 186 26.71 -15.14 2.05
CA SER A 186 25.77 -14.04 2.27
C SER A 186 24.60 -14.00 1.30
N THR A 187 24.64 -14.80 0.24
CA THR A 187 23.60 -14.80 -0.81
C THR A 187 23.04 -16.18 -1.15
N SER A 188 23.58 -17.27 -0.58
CA SER A 188 23.01 -18.61 -0.75
C SER A 188 21.83 -18.87 0.19
N GLY A 189 20.94 -19.78 -0.19
CA GLY A 189 19.80 -20.16 0.64
C GLY A 189 18.62 -19.19 0.55
N GLU A 190 17.79 -19.19 1.61
CA GLU A 190 16.61 -18.35 1.75
C GLU A 190 17.00 -16.87 1.83
N LYS A 191 16.25 -16.02 1.14
CA LYS A 191 16.51 -14.57 1.13
C LYS A 191 15.86 -13.92 2.32
N PHE A 192 16.51 -12.91 2.87
CA PHE A 192 16.02 -12.13 4.00
C PHE A 192 14.60 -11.57 3.76
N TYR A 193 14.33 -11.08 2.54
CA TYR A 193 13.02 -10.54 2.14
C TYR A 193 12.12 -11.57 1.42
N ALA A 194 12.43 -12.87 1.46
CA ALA A 194 11.58 -13.88 0.83
C ALA A 194 10.32 -14.18 1.65
N GLN A 195 10.31 -13.87 2.95
CA GLN A 195 9.18 -14.14 3.82
C GLN A 195 8.01 -13.22 3.48
N ASP A 196 6.85 -13.83 3.21
CA ASP A 196 5.59 -13.12 3.11
C ASP A 196 5.22 -12.63 4.51
N TYR A 197 5.41 -11.34 4.76
CA TYR A 197 4.93 -10.66 5.95
C TYR A 197 3.60 -9.96 5.64
N GLU A 198 2.73 -9.84 6.64
CA GLU A 198 1.50 -9.08 6.47
C GLU A 198 1.85 -7.60 6.25
N ASP A 199 1.36 -7.05 5.15
CA ASP A 199 1.56 -5.66 4.80
C ASP A 199 0.25 -5.07 4.31
N SER A 200 0.05 -3.79 4.62
CA SER A 200 -1.15 -3.04 4.31
C SER A 200 -1.29 -2.73 2.81
N ALA A 201 -0.21 -2.70 2.04
CA ALA A 201 -0.27 -2.29 0.63
C ALA A 201 -1.19 -3.18 -0.24
N PRO A 202 -1.11 -4.53 -0.20
CA PRO A 202 -2.05 -5.38 -0.95
C PRO A 202 -3.49 -5.21 -0.47
N ILE A 203 -3.70 -4.96 0.82
CA ILE A 203 -5.03 -4.70 1.40
C ILE A 203 -5.62 -3.40 0.81
N HIS A 204 -4.82 -2.33 0.74
CA HIS A 204 -5.24 -1.08 0.10
C HIS A 204 -5.59 -1.27 -1.38
N ALA A 205 -4.82 -2.08 -2.12
CA ALA A 205 -5.13 -2.39 -3.52
C ALA A 205 -6.47 -3.16 -3.65
N LYS A 206 -6.73 -4.12 -2.77
CA LYS A 206 -8.01 -4.86 -2.72
C LYS A 206 -9.18 -3.93 -2.36
N LEU A 207 -9.01 -3.05 -1.36
CA LEU A 207 -10.05 -2.09 -0.94
C LEU A 207 -10.35 -1.04 -2.03
N TYR A 208 -9.37 -0.70 -2.86
CA TYR A 208 -9.60 0.16 -4.02
C TYR A 208 -10.60 -0.48 -5.00
N TYR A 209 -10.36 -1.75 -5.38
CA TYR A 209 -11.26 -2.50 -6.26
C TYR A 209 -12.64 -2.73 -5.62
N ILE A 210 -12.69 -3.06 -4.33
CA ILE A 210 -13.94 -3.26 -3.58
C ILE A 210 -14.74 -1.96 -3.50
N GLY A 211 -14.07 -0.82 -3.31
CA GLY A 211 -14.69 0.49 -3.39
C GLY A 211 -15.33 0.76 -4.77
N ASP A 212 -14.75 0.26 -5.85
CA ASP A 212 -15.35 0.35 -7.19
C ASP A 212 -16.58 -0.55 -7.33
N LYS A 213 -16.39 -1.84 -7.05
CA LYS A 213 -17.42 -2.89 -7.13
C LYS A 213 -18.69 -2.49 -6.38
N TYR A 214 -18.53 -1.98 -5.16
CA TYR A 214 -19.64 -1.58 -4.29
C TYR A 214 -20.03 -0.11 -4.41
N HIS A 215 -19.43 0.64 -5.34
CA HIS A 215 -19.73 2.05 -5.60
C HIS A 215 -19.60 2.91 -4.33
N ILE A 216 -18.44 2.85 -3.68
CA ILE A 216 -18.06 3.59 -2.46
C ILE A 216 -16.87 4.51 -2.79
N PRO A 217 -17.09 5.70 -3.39
CA PRO A 217 -16.02 6.56 -3.87
C PRO A 217 -15.04 7.04 -2.78
N GLY A 218 -15.55 7.21 -1.54
CA GLY A 218 -14.73 7.57 -0.38
C GLY A 218 -13.68 6.50 -0.07
N LEU A 219 -14.06 5.22 -0.14
CA LEU A 219 -13.17 4.09 0.11
C LEU A 219 -12.10 4.01 -0.97
N GLN A 220 -12.49 4.09 -2.25
CA GLN A 220 -11.54 4.10 -3.38
C GLN A 220 -10.48 5.20 -3.19
N LYS A 221 -10.92 6.42 -2.88
CA LYS A 221 -10.02 7.56 -2.71
C LYS A 221 -9.04 7.35 -1.56
N LEU A 222 -9.54 6.89 -0.40
CA LEU A 222 -8.69 6.64 0.77
C LEU A 222 -7.71 5.50 0.51
N ALA A 223 -8.18 4.39 -0.07
CA ALA A 223 -7.37 3.23 -0.40
C ALA A 223 -6.26 3.55 -1.40
N LEU A 224 -6.54 4.28 -2.48
CA LEU A 224 -5.52 4.70 -3.44
C LEU A 224 -4.48 5.63 -2.79
N THR A 225 -4.94 6.53 -1.90
CA THR A 225 -4.06 7.46 -1.19
C THR A 225 -3.09 6.73 -0.25
N ARG A 226 -3.60 5.76 0.51
CA ARG A 226 -2.79 4.95 1.43
C ARG A 226 -1.83 4.04 0.69
N LEU A 227 -2.31 3.36 -0.35
CA LEU A 227 -1.45 2.55 -1.21
C LEU A 227 -0.30 3.38 -1.78
N LYS A 228 -0.60 4.58 -2.33
CA LYS A 228 0.42 5.49 -2.87
C LYS A 228 1.52 5.77 -1.85
N LYS A 229 1.12 6.11 -0.62
CA LYS A 229 2.03 6.43 0.49
C LYS A 229 2.87 5.21 0.87
N ASP A 230 2.26 4.04 0.98
CA ASP A 230 2.94 2.83 1.43
C ASP A 230 3.98 2.34 0.43
N ILE A 231 3.72 2.47 -0.87
CA ILE A 231 4.66 2.02 -1.92
C ILE A 231 5.63 3.12 -2.37
N GLU A 232 5.46 4.38 -1.96
CA GLU A 232 6.18 5.55 -2.50
C GLU A 232 7.71 5.38 -2.53
N ASN A 233 8.27 4.82 -1.46
CA ASN A 233 9.71 4.67 -1.32
C ASN A 233 10.19 3.24 -1.54
N ARG A 234 9.29 2.29 -1.85
CA ARG A 234 9.62 0.88 -2.04
C ARG A 234 10.05 0.60 -3.49
N SER A 235 11.00 -0.31 -3.67
CA SER A 235 11.45 -0.76 -5.00
C SER A 235 10.48 -1.79 -5.58
N LEU A 236 10.45 -1.91 -6.91
CA LEU A 236 9.73 -2.99 -7.60
C LEU A 236 10.30 -4.39 -7.28
N ASP A 237 11.47 -4.47 -6.63
CA ASP A 237 12.02 -5.72 -6.11
C ASP A 237 11.25 -6.27 -4.91
N ASP A 238 10.49 -5.41 -4.23
CA ASP A 238 9.59 -5.79 -3.15
C ASP A 238 8.38 -6.55 -3.73
N SER A 239 8.22 -7.79 -3.28
CA SER A 239 7.12 -8.67 -3.70
C SER A 239 5.77 -8.09 -3.31
N VAL A 240 5.68 -7.38 -2.18
CA VAL A 240 4.46 -6.73 -1.69
C VAL A 240 4.01 -5.63 -2.65
N VAL A 241 4.95 -4.80 -3.12
CA VAL A 241 4.67 -3.77 -4.11
C VAL A 241 4.18 -4.41 -5.40
N THR A 242 4.92 -5.38 -5.91
CA THR A 242 4.60 -6.06 -7.17
C THR A 242 3.22 -6.72 -7.10
N LYS A 243 2.91 -7.42 -5.99
CA LYS A 243 1.58 -7.99 -5.71
C LYS A 243 0.49 -6.91 -5.72
N SER A 244 0.73 -5.77 -5.06
CA SER A 244 -0.24 -4.65 -4.98
C SER A 244 -0.54 -4.04 -6.35
N LEU A 245 0.49 -3.82 -7.18
CA LEU A 245 0.33 -3.33 -8.54
C LEU A 245 -0.42 -4.34 -9.41
N HIS A 246 -0.09 -5.63 -9.30
CA HIS A 246 -0.83 -6.70 -9.99
C HIS A 246 -2.30 -6.74 -9.58
N ILE A 247 -2.63 -6.61 -8.28
CA ILE A 247 -4.01 -6.56 -7.82
C ILE A 247 -4.78 -5.43 -8.49
N LEU A 248 -4.19 -4.22 -8.57
CA LEU A 248 -4.83 -3.11 -9.28
C LEU A 248 -5.06 -3.46 -10.76
N MET A 249 -4.05 -3.92 -11.47
CA MET A 249 -4.16 -4.17 -12.92
C MET A 249 -5.09 -5.34 -13.25
N ASP A 250 -5.08 -6.40 -12.43
CA ASP A 250 -5.88 -7.61 -12.67
C ASP A 250 -7.36 -7.42 -12.28
N ASN A 251 -7.68 -6.47 -11.39
CA ASN A 251 -9.04 -6.28 -10.86
C ASN A 251 -9.67 -4.93 -11.24
N THR A 252 -9.03 -4.13 -12.10
CA THR A 252 -9.60 -2.86 -12.59
C THR A 252 -9.55 -2.82 -14.12
N PRO A 253 -10.59 -2.27 -14.77
CA PRO A 253 -10.63 -2.15 -16.22
C PRO A 253 -9.52 -1.22 -16.73
N GLU A 254 -9.17 -1.33 -18.02
CA GLU A 254 -8.14 -0.48 -18.64
C GLU A 254 -8.50 1.01 -18.63
N GLU A 255 -9.81 1.31 -18.60
CA GLU A 255 -10.34 2.67 -18.51
C GLU A 255 -10.25 3.28 -17.10
N ASP A 256 -9.84 2.51 -16.08
CA ASP A 256 -9.56 3.06 -14.76
C ASP A 256 -8.26 3.88 -14.76
N GLU A 257 -8.38 5.11 -15.25
CA GLU A 257 -7.29 6.07 -15.37
C GLU A 257 -6.65 6.37 -13.99
N LYS A 258 -7.38 6.28 -12.87
CA LYS A 258 -6.80 6.54 -11.55
C LYS A 258 -5.83 5.43 -11.15
N ALA A 259 -6.23 4.16 -11.32
CA ALA A 259 -5.38 3.02 -11.07
C ALA A 259 -4.18 3.01 -12.03
N ARG A 260 -4.44 3.16 -13.33
CA ARG A 260 -3.39 3.17 -14.37
C ARG A 260 -2.38 4.30 -14.15
N MET A 261 -2.85 5.52 -13.82
CA MET A 261 -1.97 6.66 -13.56
C MET A 261 -1.11 6.46 -12.30
N LEU A 262 -1.65 5.86 -11.23
CA LEU A 262 -0.86 5.52 -10.04
C LEU A 262 0.28 4.55 -10.40
N VAL A 263 -0.04 3.47 -11.11
CA VAL A 263 0.96 2.48 -11.53
C VAL A 263 1.98 3.10 -12.49
N ALA A 264 1.54 3.94 -13.42
CA ALA A 264 2.42 4.63 -14.37
C ALA A 264 3.41 5.58 -13.67
N GLN A 265 2.93 6.37 -12.71
CA GLN A 265 3.77 7.23 -11.85
C GLN A 265 4.80 6.40 -11.09
N TYR A 266 4.36 5.29 -10.50
CA TYR A 266 5.25 4.39 -9.77
C TYR A 266 6.35 3.82 -10.67
N LEU A 267 5.97 3.21 -11.81
CA LEU A 267 6.90 2.59 -12.74
C LEU A 267 7.86 3.61 -13.35
N HIS A 268 7.39 4.81 -13.69
CA HIS A 268 8.23 5.90 -14.17
C HIS A 268 9.30 6.26 -13.14
N ARG A 269 8.93 6.42 -11.86
CA ARG A 269 9.88 6.72 -10.79
C ARG A 269 10.88 5.57 -10.57
N ASP A 270 10.43 4.32 -10.59
CA ASP A 270 11.31 3.15 -10.49
C ASP A 270 12.33 3.11 -11.64
N MET A 271 11.86 3.29 -12.88
CA MET A 271 12.72 3.36 -14.07
C MET A 271 13.64 4.59 -14.08
N HIS A 272 13.20 5.72 -13.52
CA HIS A 272 14.04 6.89 -13.37
C HIS A 272 15.22 6.61 -12.43
N ARG A 273 14.95 5.96 -11.29
CA ARG A 273 15.92 5.57 -10.26
C ARG A 273 16.88 4.48 -10.73
N PHE A 274 16.38 3.43 -11.38
CA PHE A 274 17.16 2.21 -11.64
C PHE A 274 17.41 1.92 -13.12
N GLY A 275 16.77 2.66 -14.03
CA GLY A 275 16.70 2.31 -15.45
C GLY A 275 15.65 1.23 -15.72
N ILE A 276 15.52 0.83 -16.98
CA ILE A 276 14.63 -0.26 -17.38
C ILE A 276 15.30 -1.60 -17.04
N ARG A 277 14.64 -2.40 -16.20
CA ARG A 277 15.13 -3.71 -15.73
C ARG A 277 14.23 -4.84 -16.19
N ALA A 278 14.67 -6.09 -15.96
CA ALA A 278 13.90 -7.28 -16.29
C ALA A 278 12.51 -7.29 -15.64
N ARG A 279 12.37 -6.81 -14.40
CA ARG A 279 11.07 -6.70 -13.72
C ARG A 279 10.14 -5.69 -14.39
N ASN A 280 10.65 -4.52 -14.79
CA ASN A 280 9.84 -3.54 -15.53
C ASN A 280 9.39 -4.15 -16.87
N GLN A 281 10.30 -4.81 -17.59
CA GLN A 281 9.98 -5.50 -18.86
C GLN A 281 8.92 -6.58 -18.66
N GLY A 282 9.06 -7.43 -17.64
CA GLY A 282 8.07 -8.46 -17.31
C GLY A 282 6.72 -7.86 -16.94
N PHE A 283 6.71 -6.73 -16.21
CA PHE A 283 5.48 -6.02 -15.88
C PHE A 283 4.77 -5.51 -17.15
N PHE A 284 5.49 -4.87 -18.07
CA PHE A 284 4.91 -4.39 -19.32
C PHE A 284 4.54 -5.51 -20.30
N GLN A 285 5.20 -6.67 -20.24
CA GLN A 285 4.78 -7.85 -21.00
C GLN A 285 3.44 -8.39 -20.50
N LYS A 286 3.19 -8.36 -19.18
CA LYS A 286 1.90 -8.74 -18.60
C LYS A 286 0.82 -7.69 -18.86
N TYR A 287 1.17 -6.40 -18.81
CA TYR A 287 0.25 -5.27 -19.02
C TYR A 287 0.76 -4.31 -20.10
N PRO A 288 0.51 -4.59 -21.38
CA PRO A 288 1.04 -3.79 -22.49
C PRO A 288 0.51 -2.35 -22.53
N ASP A 289 -0.72 -2.11 -22.06
CA ASP A 289 -1.35 -0.79 -21.93
C ASP A 289 -0.54 0.19 -21.04
N MET A 290 0.24 -0.36 -20.10
CA MET A 290 1.08 0.45 -19.20
C MET A 290 2.23 1.15 -19.93
N TYR A 291 2.65 0.70 -21.11
CA TYR A 291 3.61 1.46 -21.93
C TYR A 291 3.06 2.84 -22.29
N GLU A 292 1.81 2.90 -22.78
CA GLU A 292 1.16 4.15 -23.16
C GLU A 292 0.97 5.06 -21.95
N HIS A 293 0.48 4.51 -20.84
CA HIS A 293 0.28 5.29 -19.61
C HIS A 293 1.59 5.86 -19.05
N CYS A 294 2.69 5.10 -19.07
CA CYS A 294 4.00 5.62 -18.68
C CYS A 294 4.49 6.73 -19.63
N LEU A 295 4.30 6.59 -20.94
CA LEU A 295 4.65 7.63 -21.91
C LEU A 295 3.79 8.89 -21.74
N ARG A 296 2.48 8.74 -21.55
CA ARG A 296 1.55 9.84 -21.24
C ARG A 296 1.93 10.54 -19.95
N HIS A 297 2.32 9.80 -18.91
CA HIS A 297 2.79 10.41 -17.67
C HIS A 297 4.08 11.21 -17.85
N GLN A 298 5.03 10.70 -18.64
CA GLN A 298 6.34 11.32 -18.84
C GLN A 298 6.32 12.52 -19.79
N PHE A 299 5.54 12.44 -20.88
CA PHE A 299 5.60 13.39 -22.00
C PHE A 299 4.24 14.02 -22.34
N GLY A 300 3.17 13.64 -21.64
CA GLY A 300 1.85 14.22 -21.81
C GLY A 300 1.83 15.62 -21.19
N ASP A 301 2.42 16.60 -21.88
CA ASP A 301 2.25 18.01 -21.54
C ASP A 301 0.75 18.37 -21.55
N GLY A 302 0.18 18.65 -20.37
CA GLY A 302 -0.84 19.69 -20.25
C GLY A 302 -2.28 19.41 -20.69
N THR A 303 -2.79 18.18 -20.78
CA THR A 303 -4.25 17.99 -20.63
C THR A 303 -4.63 17.92 -19.14
N LYS A 304 -4.26 18.95 -18.37
CA LYS A 304 -5.12 19.35 -17.26
C LYS A 304 -6.39 19.90 -17.91
N GLY A 305 -7.31 18.99 -18.20
CA GLY A 305 -8.68 19.36 -18.51
C GLY A 305 -9.17 20.25 -17.38
N SER A 306 -9.38 21.51 -17.70
CA SER A 306 -10.44 22.31 -17.12
C SER A 306 -11.71 21.44 -17.07
N SER A 307 -12.04 20.98 -15.88
CA SER A 307 -13.40 20.57 -15.53
C SER A 307 -13.73 21.24 -14.21
N GLU A 308 -14.53 22.29 -14.35
CA GLU A 308 -15.38 22.91 -13.33
C GLU A 308 -16.17 21.86 -12.53
#